data_AF-A0A7C4FFM7-F1
#
_entry.id   AF-A0A7C4FFM7-F1
#
_cell.length_a   1.000
_cell.length_b   1.000
_cell.length_c   1.000
_cell.angle_alpha   90.00
_cell.angle_beta   90.00
_cell.angle_gamma   90.00
#
_symmetry.space_group_name_H-M   'P 1'
#
loop_
_entity.id
_entity.type
_entity.pdbx_description
1 polymer ?
#
loop_
_entity_poly.entity_id
_entity_poly.type
_entity_poly.pdbx_seq_one_letter_code
_entity_poly.pdbx_strand_id
1 'polypeptide(L)'
;MGRVGPDADVSPGGLQPQARVELGGLPCCGELFRNPVLSSVIDPQRDVICCAGSYPVVLIPLELLHPHEEVDWNRLRELESEILSDGLIRKPILVESETLVILDGHHRVRVLEKLRKRLVPALLISYEDPCLRVESWRDDWVVTKDLVLRAGLTGRLLPHKTSRHVLCIDIPLVDVPLGTLG
;
A
#
# COMPACT_ATOMS: atom_id res chain seq x y z
N MET A 1 -61.53 -27.80 21.38
CA MET A 1 -60.38 -28.37 20.63
C MET A 1 -59.70 -27.25 19.87
N GLY A 2 -58.37 -27.10 19.99
CA GLY A 2 -57.59 -26.30 19.04
C GLY A 2 -56.92 -25.03 19.60
N ARG A 3 -55.99 -25.26 20.54
CA ARG A 3 -54.86 -24.46 21.04
C ARG A 3 -54.50 -23.12 20.35
N VAL A 4 -54.31 -22.12 21.22
CA VAL A 4 -53.52 -20.87 21.02
C VAL A 4 -52.01 -21.19 21.03
N GLY A 5 -51.22 -20.49 20.21
CA GLY A 5 -49.76 -20.38 20.31
C GLY A 5 -49.18 -19.46 19.23
N PRO A 6 -48.10 -18.69 19.50
CA PRO A 6 -48.05 -17.26 19.19
C PRO A 6 -46.93 -16.80 18.25
N ASP A 7 -47.05 -15.54 17.84
CA ASP A 7 -46.04 -14.53 17.45
C ASP A 7 -44.63 -15.02 17.06
N ALA A 8 -44.31 -14.87 15.77
CA ALA A 8 -42.93 -14.91 15.28
C ALA A 8 -42.29 -13.52 15.41
N ASP A 9 -41.62 -13.35 16.55
CA ASP A 9 -40.71 -12.26 16.87
C ASP A 9 -39.49 -12.28 15.92
N VAL A 10 -39.39 -11.29 15.02
CA VAL A 10 -38.21 -11.09 14.17
C VAL A 10 -37.17 -10.35 15.00
N SER A 11 -36.32 -11.12 15.68
CA SER A 11 -35.11 -10.61 16.31
C SER A 11 -34.10 -10.16 15.24
N PRO A 12 -33.41 -9.02 15.43
CA PRO A 12 -32.32 -8.59 14.55
C PRO A 12 -31.14 -9.53 14.77
N GLY A 13 -30.67 -10.15 13.69
CA GLY A 13 -29.44 -10.94 13.67
C GLY A 13 -28.28 -10.12 14.20
N GLY A 14 -27.84 -10.45 15.42
CA GLY A 14 -26.68 -9.87 16.04
C GLY A 14 -25.46 -10.07 15.13
N LEU A 15 -24.87 -8.96 14.72
CA LEU A 15 -23.54 -8.95 14.12
C LEU A 15 -22.60 -9.59 15.14
N GLN A 16 -22.17 -10.82 14.87
CA GLN A 16 -21.22 -11.50 15.73
C GLN A 16 -19.92 -10.68 15.76
N PRO A 17 -19.31 -10.46 16.94
CA PRO A 17 -18.01 -9.81 17.03
C PRO A 17 -17.03 -10.60 16.17
N GLN A 18 -16.43 -9.94 15.18
CA GLN A 18 -15.40 -10.54 14.34
C GLN A 18 -14.30 -11.10 15.23
N ALA A 19 -13.95 -12.35 14.96
CA ALA A 19 -12.98 -13.13 15.70
C ALA A 19 -11.68 -12.33 15.90
N ARG A 20 -11.28 -12.23 17.16
CA ARG A 20 -9.96 -11.75 17.57
C ARG A 20 -8.93 -12.72 16.99
N VAL A 21 -8.25 -12.33 15.92
CA VAL A 21 -7.09 -13.08 15.43
C VAL A 21 -5.99 -12.91 16.48
N GLU A 22 -5.77 -13.93 17.28
CA GLU A 22 -4.58 -14.03 18.12
C GLU A 22 -3.38 -14.16 17.18
N LEU A 23 -2.67 -13.05 16.96
CA LEU A 23 -1.42 -13.02 16.22
C LEU A 23 -0.31 -13.66 17.08
N GLY A 24 -0.33 -14.98 17.18
CA GLY A 24 0.87 -15.76 17.45
C GLY A 24 1.89 -15.40 16.37
N GLY A 25 3.05 -14.90 16.81
CA GLY A 25 4.02 -14.15 16.00
C GLY A 25 4.21 -14.67 14.58
N LEU A 26 3.99 -13.79 13.60
CA LEU A 26 4.18 -14.06 12.17
C LEU A 26 5.65 -14.40 11.89
N PRO A 27 6.01 -15.66 11.60
CA PRO A 27 7.39 -16.05 11.29
C PRO A 27 7.84 -15.52 9.92
N CYS A 28 6.95 -14.95 9.10
CA CYS A 28 7.27 -14.43 7.77
C CYS A 28 7.96 -13.05 7.79
N CYS A 29 7.89 -12.29 8.89
CA CYS A 29 8.37 -10.90 8.94
C CYS A 29 9.79 -10.73 9.50
N GLY A 30 10.42 -11.78 10.04
CA GLY A 30 11.71 -11.68 10.74
C GLY A 30 12.88 -11.25 9.85
N GLU A 31 12.81 -11.50 8.54
CA GLU A 31 13.87 -11.16 7.58
C GLU A 31 13.58 -9.92 6.71
N LEU A 32 12.34 -9.41 6.73
CA LEU A 32 11.88 -8.32 5.85
C LEU A 32 12.30 -6.92 6.32
N PHE A 33 12.73 -6.79 7.57
CA PHE A 33 13.14 -5.51 8.16
C PHE A 33 14.65 -5.49 8.46
N ARG A 34 15.48 -5.79 7.45
CA ARG A 34 16.94 -5.53 7.55
C ARG A 34 17.27 -4.05 7.38
N ASN A 35 16.34 -3.27 6.81
CA ASN A 35 16.45 -1.84 6.68
C ASN A 35 16.39 -1.15 8.07
N PRO A 36 17.47 -0.50 8.53
CA PRO A 36 17.51 0.16 9.83
C PRO A 36 16.46 1.25 9.98
N VAL A 37 16.14 1.98 8.90
CA VAL A 37 15.10 3.02 8.89
C VAL A 37 13.75 2.40 9.17
N LEU A 38 13.36 1.38 8.40
CA LEU A 38 12.07 0.71 8.60
C LEU A 38 11.95 0.09 9.99
N SER A 39 13.00 -0.59 10.45
CA SER A 39 13.00 -1.21 11.78
C SER A 39 12.88 -0.20 12.93
N SER A 40 13.24 1.06 12.69
CA SER A 40 13.15 2.14 13.69
C SER A 40 11.80 2.87 13.71
N VAL A 41 11.00 2.75 12.64
CA VAL A 41 9.75 3.52 12.47
C VAL A 41 8.50 2.66 12.33
N ILE A 42 8.64 1.41 11.88
CA ILE A 42 7.54 0.45 11.74
C ILE A 42 7.58 -0.50 12.93
N ASP A 43 6.47 -0.56 13.66
CA ASP A 43 6.22 -1.61 14.65
C ASP A 43 5.47 -2.77 13.98
N PRO A 44 6.08 -3.95 13.82
CA PRO A 44 5.45 -5.09 13.15
C PRO A 44 4.13 -5.56 13.79
N GLN A 45 3.90 -5.28 15.08
CA GLN A 45 2.67 -5.67 15.78
C GLN A 45 1.53 -4.67 15.56
N ARG A 46 1.86 -3.41 15.25
CA ARG A 46 0.89 -2.33 15.09
C ARG A 46 0.64 -1.95 13.63
N ASP A 47 1.69 -1.93 12.83
CA ASP A 47 1.70 -1.26 11.54
C ASP A 47 1.55 -2.24 10.36
N VAL A 48 1.58 -3.55 10.59
CA VAL A 48 1.31 -4.57 9.58
C VAL A 48 -0.19 -4.74 9.37
N ILE A 49 -0.63 -4.59 8.12
CA ILE A 49 -2.04 -4.67 7.71
C ILE A 49 -2.36 -6.05 7.14
N CYS A 50 -1.47 -6.60 6.32
CA CYS A 50 -1.69 -7.86 5.62
C CYS A 50 -0.35 -8.46 5.19
N CYS A 51 -0.25 -9.79 5.17
CA CYS A 51 0.80 -10.50 4.46
C CYS A 51 0.17 -11.03 3.16
N ALA A 52 0.36 -10.31 2.04
CA ALA A 52 -0.09 -10.78 0.74
C ALA A 52 0.86 -11.89 0.25
N GLY A 53 0.72 -13.07 0.85
CA GLY A 53 1.74 -14.11 0.79
C GLY A 53 3.00 -13.70 1.57
N SER A 54 4.17 -13.79 0.92
CA SER A 54 5.47 -13.43 1.50
C SER A 54 5.79 -11.93 1.44
N TYR A 55 4.87 -11.09 0.97
CA TYR A 55 5.07 -9.64 0.83
C TYR A 55 4.24 -8.87 1.86
N PRO A 56 4.88 -8.17 2.82
CA PRO A 56 4.15 -7.47 3.86
C PRO A 56 3.56 -6.17 3.32
N VAL A 57 2.33 -5.90 3.73
CA VAL A 57 1.69 -4.60 3.61
C VAL A 57 1.72 -3.93 4.97
N VAL A 58 2.32 -2.75 5.02
CA VAL A 58 2.53 -1.97 6.25
C VAL A 58 2.09 -0.52 6.07
N LEU A 59 1.75 0.16 7.17
CA LEU A 59 1.59 1.60 7.19
C LEU A 59 2.98 2.27 7.30
N ILE A 60 3.29 3.15 6.35
CA ILE A 60 4.58 3.87 6.29
C ILE A 60 4.34 5.39 6.35
N PRO A 61 5.16 6.14 7.11
CA PRO A 61 5.19 7.59 7.03
C PRO A 61 5.50 8.10 5.63
N LEU A 62 4.64 8.96 5.08
CA LEU A 62 4.78 9.51 3.73
C LEU A 62 6.13 10.24 3.55
N GLU A 63 6.62 10.89 4.60
CA GLU A 63 7.88 11.66 4.60
C GLU A 63 9.15 10.83 4.37
N LEU A 64 9.06 9.51 4.56
CA LEU A 64 10.19 8.60 4.34
C LEU A 64 10.27 8.10 2.89
N LEU A 65 9.24 8.34 2.09
CA LEU A 65 9.14 7.80 0.74
C LEU A 65 9.89 8.68 -0.26
N HIS A 66 10.56 8.02 -1.21
CA HIS A 66 11.30 8.69 -2.26
C HIS A 66 10.61 8.51 -3.62
N PRO A 67 9.94 9.54 -4.16
CA PRO A 67 9.40 9.47 -5.51
C PRO A 67 10.55 9.47 -6.53
N HIS A 68 10.47 8.61 -7.54
CA HIS A 68 11.41 8.61 -8.67
C HIS A 68 10.81 9.16 -9.97
N GLU A 69 9.50 9.38 -10.02
CA GLU A 69 8.77 9.87 -11.19
C GLU A 69 7.90 11.08 -10.88
N GLU A 70 7.70 11.93 -11.88
CA GLU A 70 6.74 13.02 -11.85
C GLU A 70 5.30 12.50 -11.86
N VAL A 71 4.39 13.29 -11.29
CA VAL A 71 2.95 13.03 -11.35
C VAL A 71 2.28 13.84 -12.45
N ASP A 72 1.33 13.22 -13.14
CA ASP A 72 0.39 13.93 -14.01
C ASP A 72 -0.72 14.61 -13.19
N TRP A 73 -0.89 15.92 -13.38
CA TRP A 73 -1.83 16.74 -12.60
C TRP A 73 -3.31 16.46 -12.91
N ASN A 74 -3.64 16.05 -14.13
CA ASN A 74 -5.02 15.71 -14.48
C ASN A 74 -5.43 14.42 -13.78
N ARG A 75 -4.60 13.38 -13.90
CA ARG A 75 -4.81 12.11 -13.19
C ARG A 75 -4.83 12.29 -11.68
N LEU A 76 -4.02 13.22 -11.15
CA LEU A 76 -4.03 13.54 -9.72
C LEU A 76 -5.38 14.06 -9.24
N ARG A 77 -6.03 14.96 -9.98
CA ARG A 77 -7.34 15.53 -9.62
C ARG A 77 -8.45 14.49 -9.67
N GLU A 78 -8.44 13.65 -10.69
CA GLU A 78 -9.37 12.53 -10.81
C GLU A 78 -9.23 11.59 -9.60
N LEU A 79 -7.99 11.17 -9.32
CA LEU A 79 -7.72 10.25 -8.23
C LEU A 79 -8.05 10.84 -6.86
N GLU A 80 -7.82 12.15 -6.66
CA GLU A 80 -8.23 12.85 -5.44
C GLU A 80 -9.74 12.80 -5.24
N SER A 81 -10.52 13.03 -6.31
CA SER A 81 -11.97 12.93 -6.26
C SER A 81 -12.43 11.50 -5.98
N GLU A 82 -11.82 10.49 -6.60
CA GLU A 82 -12.09 9.07 -6.36
C GLU A 82 -11.84 8.72 -4.88
N ILE A 83 -10.65 9.04 -4.36
CA ILE A 83 -10.26 8.74 -2.97
C ILE A 83 -11.17 9.44 -1.95
N LEU A 84 -11.53 10.70 -2.19
CA LEU A 84 -12.42 11.44 -1.30
C LEU A 84 -13.85 10.90 -1.31
N SER A 85 -14.35 10.52 -2.50
CA SER A 85 -15.68 9.91 -2.64
C SER A 85 -15.75 8.54 -1.97
N ASP A 86 -14.69 7.74 -2.13
CA ASP A 86 -14.63 6.40 -1.55
C ASP A 86 -14.39 6.44 -0.04
N GLY A 87 -13.64 7.43 0.45
CA GLY A 87 -13.20 7.52 1.84
C GLY A 87 -12.16 6.47 2.24
N LEU A 88 -11.61 5.75 1.27
CA LEU A 88 -10.72 4.60 1.46
C LEU A 88 -9.50 4.68 0.52
N ILE A 89 -8.38 4.12 0.97
CA ILE A 89 -7.28 3.71 0.10
C ILE A 89 -7.42 2.22 -0.17
N ARG A 90 -7.93 1.89 -1.37
CA ARG A 90 -8.24 0.49 -1.76
C ARG A 90 -7.01 -0.39 -1.98
N LYS A 91 -5.95 0.18 -2.55
CA LYS A 91 -4.71 -0.55 -2.90
C LYS A 91 -3.50 0.08 -2.21
N PRO A 92 -2.54 -0.72 -1.73
CA PRO A 92 -1.28 -0.19 -1.20
C PRO A 92 -0.40 0.34 -2.33
N ILE A 93 0.47 1.30 -2.03
CA ILE A 93 1.55 1.68 -2.93
C ILE A 93 2.60 0.57 -2.98
N LEU A 94 3.37 0.48 -4.05
CA LEU A 94 4.49 -0.47 -4.14
C LEU A 94 5.77 0.28 -3.77
N VAL A 95 6.57 -0.26 -2.84
CA VAL A 95 7.76 0.41 -2.31
C VAL A 95 8.93 -0.56 -2.27
N GLU A 96 10.09 -0.08 -2.71
CA GLU A 96 11.34 -0.81 -2.61
C GLU A 96 11.80 -0.86 -1.15
N SER A 97 11.99 -2.06 -0.61
CA SER A 97 12.10 -2.28 0.85
C SER A 97 13.37 -1.71 1.48
N GLU A 98 14.48 -1.63 0.75
CA GLU A 98 15.76 -1.16 1.29
C GLU A 98 15.95 0.36 1.15
N THR A 99 15.37 0.94 0.10
CA THR A 99 15.59 2.34 -0.28
C THR A 99 14.38 3.22 -0.09
N LEU A 100 13.19 2.66 0.13
CA LEU A 100 11.91 3.39 0.24
C LEU A 100 11.54 4.19 -1.01
N VAL A 101 12.11 3.84 -2.15
CA VAL A 101 11.71 4.38 -3.44
C VAL A 101 10.31 3.86 -3.80
N ILE A 102 9.41 4.77 -4.13
CA ILE A 102 8.05 4.44 -4.58
C ILE A 102 8.16 3.79 -5.95
N LEU A 103 7.78 2.53 -6.10
CA LEU A 103 7.81 1.84 -7.39
C LEU A 103 6.51 2.05 -8.17
N ASP A 104 5.37 2.04 -7.47
CA ASP A 104 4.06 2.37 -8.05
C ASP A 104 3.21 3.13 -7.03
N GLY A 105 2.41 4.08 -7.53
CA GLY A 105 1.44 4.82 -6.71
C GLY A 105 1.85 6.25 -6.34
N HIS A 106 2.72 6.91 -7.09
CA HIS A 106 3.14 8.30 -6.87
C HIS A 106 1.96 9.27 -6.75
N HIS A 107 0.93 9.11 -7.60
CA HIS A 107 -0.29 9.92 -7.49
C HIS A 107 -1.01 9.70 -6.17
N ARG A 108 -1.06 8.46 -5.64
CA ARG A 108 -1.70 8.17 -4.34
C ARG A 108 -0.96 8.86 -3.20
N VAL A 109 0.37 8.77 -3.19
CA VAL A 109 1.22 9.49 -2.23
C VAL A 109 0.95 10.99 -2.32
N ARG A 110 0.98 11.56 -3.52
CA ARG A 110 0.75 12.99 -3.73
C ARG A 110 -0.64 13.46 -3.30
N VAL A 111 -1.68 12.66 -3.54
CA VAL A 111 -3.03 12.96 -3.03
C VAL A 111 -3.03 12.96 -1.51
N LEU A 112 -2.46 11.92 -0.88
CA LEU A 112 -2.43 11.82 0.58
C LEU A 112 -1.67 12.98 1.24
N GLU A 113 -0.56 13.42 0.65
CA GLU A 113 0.14 14.64 1.07
C GLU A 113 -0.75 15.89 0.98
N LYS A 114 -1.47 16.08 -0.14
CA LYS A 114 -2.40 17.21 -0.31
C LYS A 114 -3.51 17.19 0.76
N LEU A 115 -3.98 16.00 1.10
CA LEU A 115 -4.97 15.75 2.16
C LEU A 115 -4.38 15.78 3.57
N ARG A 116 -3.09 16.13 3.72
CA ARG A 116 -2.36 16.22 4.99
C ARG A 116 -2.39 14.94 5.81
N LYS A 117 -2.45 13.80 5.13
CA LYS A 117 -2.24 12.50 5.76
C LYS A 117 -0.76 12.32 6.07
N ARG A 118 -0.49 11.44 7.02
CA ARG A 118 0.86 11.14 7.49
C ARG A 118 1.31 9.76 7.09
N LEU A 119 0.37 8.83 6.91
CA LEU A 119 0.63 7.42 6.62
C LEU A 119 0.06 7.01 5.27
N VAL A 120 0.61 5.94 4.70
CA VAL A 120 0.09 5.25 3.52
C VAL A 120 0.30 3.75 3.66
N PRO A 121 -0.67 2.91 3.25
CA PRO A 121 -0.44 1.48 3.13
C PRO A 121 0.53 1.20 1.97
N ALA A 122 1.60 0.48 2.25
CA ALA A 122 2.67 0.15 1.30
C ALA A 122 2.95 -1.36 1.32
N LEU A 123 2.98 -1.97 0.13
CA LEU A 123 3.50 -3.31 -0.07
C LEU A 123 5.01 -3.18 -0.28
N LEU A 124 5.76 -3.83 0.60
CA LEU A 124 7.22 -3.82 0.55
C LEU A 124 7.74 -4.99 -0.29
N ILE A 125 8.70 -4.70 -1.17
CA ILE A 125 9.37 -5.70 -1.98
C ILE A 125 10.80 -5.24 -2.30
N SER A 126 11.75 -6.17 -2.30
CA SER A 126 13.13 -5.87 -2.68
C SER A 126 13.27 -5.83 -4.20
N TYR A 127 14.08 -4.91 -4.72
CA TYR A 127 14.49 -4.97 -6.12
C TYR A 127 15.36 -6.19 -6.47
N GLU A 128 15.92 -6.89 -5.50
CA GLU A 128 16.60 -8.17 -5.73
C GLU A 128 15.61 -9.34 -5.90
N ASP A 129 14.34 -9.15 -5.56
CA ASP A 129 13.32 -10.18 -5.67
C ASP A 129 13.06 -10.53 -7.16
N PRO A 130 13.15 -11.82 -7.56
CA PRO A 130 12.91 -12.25 -8.94
C PRO A 130 11.45 -12.05 -9.40
N CYS A 131 10.51 -11.91 -8.46
CA CYS A 131 9.11 -11.60 -8.73
C CYS A 131 8.93 -10.18 -9.27
N LEU A 132 9.89 -9.28 -9.04
CA LEU A 132 9.82 -7.88 -9.43
C LEU A 132 10.70 -7.58 -10.63
N ARG A 133 10.06 -7.17 -11.72
CA ARG A 133 10.71 -6.69 -12.94
C ARG A 133 10.30 -5.24 -13.22
N VAL A 134 11.17 -4.52 -13.92
CA VAL A 134 10.90 -3.17 -14.40
C VAL A 134 11.05 -3.16 -15.92
N GLU A 135 10.07 -2.53 -16.57
CA GLU A 135 10.00 -2.34 -18.00
C GLU A 135 9.79 -0.86 -18.30
N SER A 136 9.98 -0.46 -19.55
CA SER A 136 9.64 0.89 -20.00
C SER A 136 8.18 0.95 -20.46
N TRP A 137 7.52 2.09 -20.23
CA TRP A 137 6.24 2.37 -20.89
C TRP A 137 6.39 2.76 -22.36
N ARG A 138 7.61 3.12 -22.79
CA ARG A 138 7.90 3.67 -24.13
C ARG A 138 9.06 2.94 -24.78
N ASP A 139 8.95 2.68 -26.07
CA ASP A 139 9.96 1.93 -26.83
C ASP A 139 11.30 2.68 -26.97
N ASP A 140 11.29 4.01 -26.86
CA ASP A 140 12.46 4.88 -26.97
C ASP A 140 13.26 5.02 -25.67
N TRP A 141 12.87 4.28 -24.62
CA TRP A 141 13.49 4.38 -23.31
C TRP A 141 13.93 3.06 -22.71
N VAL A 142 15.13 3.06 -22.16
CA VAL A 142 15.70 1.93 -21.42
C VAL A 142 15.61 2.25 -19.93
N VAL A 143 14.76 1.50 -19.23
CA VAL A 143 14.58 1.62 -17.79
C VAL A 143 15.29 0.46 -17.10
N THR A 144 16.09 0.79 -16.09
CA THR A 144 16.74 -0.20 -15.22
C THR A 144 16.37 0.06 -13.76
N LYS A 145 16.52 -0.97 -12.92
CA LYS A 145 16.34 -0.85 -11.47
C LYS A 145 17.24 0.25 -10.89
N ASP A 146 18.50 0.29 -11.31
CA ASP A 146 19.46 1.33 -10.91
C ASP A 146 19.03 2.74 -11.29
N LEU A 147 18.44 2.92 -12.48
CA LEU A 147 17.94 4.22 -12.92
C LEU A 147 16.82 4.71 -11.99
N VAL A 148 15.86 3.83 -11.68
CA VAL A 148 14.75 4.12 -10.78
C VAL A 148 15.25 4.46 -9.37
N LEU A 149 16.15 3.63 -8.82
CA LEU A 149 16.73 3.89 -7.49
C LEU A 149 17.47 5.22 -7.46
N ARG A 150 18.32 5.49 -8.46
CA ARG A 150 19.07 6.76 -8.54
C ARG A 150 18.13 7.96 -8.61
N ALA A 151 17.09 7.90 -9.41
CA ALA A 151 16.12 8.99 -9.52
C ALA A 151 15.42 9.25 -8.18
N GLY A 152 14.96 8.20 -7.50
CA GLY A 152 14.34 8.31 -6.16
C GLY A 152 15.29 8.88 -5.11
N LEU A 153 16.48 8.29 -4.99
CA LEU A 153 17.47 8.66 -3.96
C LEU A 153 18.09 10.05 -4.18
N THR A 154 18.16 10.54 -5.42
CA THR A 154 18.70 11.88 -5.73
C THR A 154 17.62 12.96 -5.83
N GLY A 155 16.34 12.58 -5.86
CA GLY A 155 15.22 13.49 -6.13
C GLY A 155 15.18 14.04 -7.56
N ARG A 156 16.06 13.57 -8.47
CA ARG A 156 16.01 13.93 -9.89
C ARG A 156 14.97 13.05 -10.58
N LEU A 157 13.72 13.50 -10.52
CA LEU A 157 12.57 12.76 -11.03
C LEU A 157 12.68 12.48 -12.53
N LEU A 158 12.26 11.28 -12.91
CA LEU A 158 12.03 10.92 -14.29
C LEU A 158 10.65 11.45 -14.73
N PRO A 159 10.47 11.79 -16.02
CA PRO A 159 9.16 12.10 -16.57
C PRO A 159 8.07 11.07 -16.23
N HIS A 160 6.83 11.53 -16.11
CA HIS A 160 5.69 10.64 -15.88
C HIS A 160 5.60 9.49 -16.90
N LYS A 161 5.29 8.28 -16.40
CA LYS A 161 5.23 7.02 -17.16
C LYS A 161 6.58 6.71 -17.80
N THR A 162 7.61 6.67 -16.95
CA THR A 162 8.92 6.13 -17.33
C THR A 162 8.95 4.63 -17.12
N SER A 163 8.71 4.20 -15.89
CA SER A 163 8.87 2.83 -15.45
C SER A 163 7.53 2.13 -15.25
N ARG A 164 7.50 0.86 -15.65
CA ARG A 164 6.39 -0.06 -15.42
C ARG A 164 6.90 -1.24 -14.61
N HIS A 165 6.47 -1.35 -13.37
CA HIS A 165 6.79 -2.49 -12.53
C HIS A 165 5.80 -3.62 -12.78
N VAL A 166 6.35 -4.81 -13.02
CA VAL A 166 5.58 -6.03 -13.24
C VAL A 166 5.92 -6.99 -12.11
N LEU A 167 4.88 -7.43 -11.41
CA LEU A 167 4.94 -8.37 -10.32
C LEU A 167 4.46 -9.75 -10.81
N CYS A 168 5.01 -10.80 -10.22
CA CYS A 168 4.52 -12.17 -10.39
C CYS A 168 3.34 -12.52 -9.45
N ILE A 169 2.89 -11.55 -8.66
CA ILE A 169 1.78 -11.66 -7.71
C ILE A 169 0.71 -10.59 -7.97
N ASP A 170 -0.50 -10.85 -7.50
CA ASP A 170 -1.54 -9.83 -7.44
C ASP A 170 -1.34 -8.92 -6.23
N ILE A 171 -1.46 -7.60 -6.46
CA ILE A 171 -1.43 -6.62 -5.37
C ILE A 171 -2.75 -6.74 -4.59
N PRO A 172 -2.71 -6.95 -3.26
CA PRO A 172 -3.90 -7.13 -2.44
C PRO A 172 -4.75 -5.85 -2.37
N LEU A 173 -6.05 -6.02 -2.15
CA LEU A 173 -6.89 -4.94 -1.64
C LEU A 173 -6.70 -4.81 -0.13
N VAL A 174 -6.66 -3.57 0.35
CA VAL A 174 -6.40 -3.25 1.76
C VAL A 174 -7.50 -2.40 2.39
N ASP A 175 -8.29 -1.70 1.56
CA ASP A 175 -9.45 -0.88 1.95
C ASP A 175 -9.25 -0.07 3.24
N VAL A 176 -8.10 0.62 3.34
CA VAL A 176 -7.72 1.36 4.55
C VAL A 176 -8.51 2.67 4.63
N PRO A 177 -9.25 2.94 5.71
CA PRO A 177 -10.00 4.19 5.83
C PRO A 177 -9.12 5.43 5.86
N LEU A 178 -9.48 6.45 5.07
CA LEU A 178 -8.72 7.69 4.99
C LEU A 178 -8.60 8.41 6.36
N GLY A 179 -9.56 8.19 7.25
CA GLY A 179 -9.56 8.73 8.62
C GLY A 179 -8.47 8.16 9.53
N THR A 180 -7.90 6.99 9.23
CA THR A 180 -6.88 6.34 10.07
C THR A 180 -5.45 6.68 9.65
N LEU A 181 -5.27 7.35 8.51
CA LEU A 181 -3.95 7.66 7.92
C LEU A 181 -3.26 8.90 8.52
N GLY A 182 -3.60 9.22 9.77
CA GLY A 182 -2.95 10.25 10.58
C GLY A 182 -3.49 11.65 10.43
#